data_AF-A0A382XEH5-F1
#
_entry.id   AF-A0A382XEH5-F1
#
_cell.length_a   1.000
_cell.length_b   1.000
_cell.length_c   1.000
_cell.angle_alpha   90.00
_cell.angle_beta   90.00
_cell.angle_gamma   90.00
#
_symmetry.space_group_name_H-M   'P 1'
#
loop_
_entity.id
_entity.type
_entity.pdbx_description
1 polymer ?
#
loop_
_entity_poly.entity_id
_entity_poly.type
_entity_poly.pdbx_seq_one_letter_code
_entity_poly.pdbx_strand_id
1 'polypeptide(L)'
;LVRINIEIYLSKIKRFYGNDLSTPMTEFGFPGLQEGDRWCLCLARWKQAYDVGKAPQIYLASTHEASLELVPLEVLLDFAVDVN
;
A
#
# COMPACT_ATOMS: atom_id res chain seq x y z
N LEU A 1 4.11 8.60 10.94
CA LEU A 1 4.20 7.88 9.64
C LEU A 1 2.80 7.81 9.07
N VAL A 2 2.54 8.53 7.98
CA VAL A 2 1.23 8.49 7.31
C VAL A 2 1.03 7.12 6.67
N ARG A 3 -0.16 6.54 6.88
CA ARG A 3 -0.51 5.19 6.41
C ARG A 3 -1.54 5.28 5.30
N ILE A 4 -1.31 4.50 4.25
CA ILE A 4 -2.27 4.26 3.18
C ILE A 4 -2.70 2.81 3.21
N ASN A 5 -3.99 2.55 3.07
CA ASN A 5 -4.52 1.20 3.12
C ASN A 5 -4.61 0.65 1.71
N ILE A 6 -3.96 -0.49 1.47
CA ILE A 6 -3.84 -1.09 0.15
C ILE A 6 -4.35 -2.52 0.18
N GLU A 7 -4.74 -3.01 -0.99
CA GLU A 7 -4.86 -4.43 -1.23
C GLU A 7 -3.53 -4.99 -1.75
N ILE A 8 -3.11 -6.12 -1.19
CA ILE A 8 -1.86 -6.77 -1.59
C ILE A 8 -2.07 -7.50 -2.91
N TYR A 9 -1.37 -7.02 -3.93
CA TYR A 9 -1.10 -7.77 -5.15
C TYR A 9 0.37 -8.18 -5.13
N LEU A 10 0.65 -9.47 -4.91
CA LEU A 10 2.02 -9.96 -4.77
C LEU A 10 2.86 -9.65 -6.03
N SER A 11 2.27 -9.64 -7.22
CA SER A 11 2.92 -9.20 -8.45
C SER A 11 3.45 -7.76 -8.41
N LYS A 12 2.80 -6.88 -7.65
CA LYS A 12 3.19 -5.47 -7.48
C LYS A 12 4.10 -5.24 -6.28
N ILE A 13 4.01 -6.08 -5.24
CA ILE A 13 4.62 -5.80 -3.92
C ILE A 13 5.80 -6.71 -3.56
N LYS A 14 5.91 -7.93 -4.14
CA LYS A 14 6.83 -9.02 -3.70
C LYS A 14 8.27 -8.60 -3.40
N ARG A 15 8.76 -7.51 -4.03
CA ARG A 15 10.11 -7.01 -3.80
C ARG A 15 10.22 -5.50 -3.97
N PHE A 16 9.18 -4.75 -3.58
CA PHE A 16 9.27 -3.29 -3.65
C PHE A 16 10.38 -2.79 -2.71
N TYR A 17 11.52 -2.42 -3.28
CA TYR A 17 12.71 -1.88 -2.60
C TYR A 17 13.14 -2.65 -1.33
N GLY A 18 13.10 -3.99 -1.37
CA GLY A 18 13.58 -4.84 -0.26
C GLY A 18 12.60 -4.99 0.92
N ASN A 19 11.36 -4.54 0.77
CA ASN A 19 10.31 -4.70 1.79
C ASN A 19 9.48 -5.97 1.49
N ASP A 20 10.06 -7.13 1.76
CA ASP A 20 9.37 -8.41 1.60
C ASP A 20 8.30 -8.57 2.69
N LEU A 21 7.04 -8.46 2.27
CA LEU A 21 5.88 -8.69 3.13
C LEU A 21 5.28 -10.09 2.93
N SER A 22 5.87 -10.92 2.07
CA SER A 22 5.33 -12.24 1.73
C SER A 22 6.00 -13.38 2.48
N THR A 23 7.29 -13.23 2.82
CA THR A 23 8.00 -14.24 3.62
C THR A 23 7.50 -14.21 5.06
N PRO A 24 7.02 -15.35 5.60
CA PRO A 24 6.65 -15.45 7.02
C PRO A 24 7.88 -15.23 7.91
N MET A 25 7.72 -14.44 8.97
CA MET A 25 8.70 -14.28 10.04
C MET A 25 8.09 -14.79 11.35
N THR A 26 8.18 -16.10 11.57
CA THR A 26 7.56 -16.79 12.72
C THR A 26 8.07 -16.30 14.06
N GLU A 27 9.34 -15.87 14.14
CA GLU A 27 9.94 -15.29 15.35
C GLU A 27 9.25 -13.99 15.80
N PHE A 28 8.61 -13.27 14.87
CA PHE A 28 7.86 -12.05 15.14
C PHE A 28 6.34 -12.25 15.04
N GLY A 29 5.87 -13.48 14.87
CA GLY A 29 4.45 -13.80 14.68
C GLY A 29 3.85 -13.23 13.39
N PHE A 30 4.68 -12.89 12.40
CA PHE A 30 4.22 -12.37 11.11
C PHE A 30 4.04 -13.53 10.12
N PRO A 31 2.82 -13.86 9.69
CA PRO A 31 2.57 -15.01 8.82
C PRO A 31 2.96 -14.76 7.35
N GLY A 32 3.32 -13.53 6.98
CA GLY A 32 3.41 -13.12 5.59
C GLY A 32 2.03 -12.78 5.01
N LEU A 33 2.00 -11.82 4.09
CA LEU A 33 0.80 -11.39 3.39
C LEU A 33 0.55 -12.26 2.16
N GLN A 34 -0.72 -12.50 1.89
CA GLN A 34 -1.24 -13.20 0.72
C GLN A 34 -1.88 -12.21 -0.26
N GLU A 35 -2.18 -12.68 -1.48
CA GLU A 35 -2.94 -11.87 -2.43
C GLU A 35 -4.34 -11.58 -1.88
N GLY A 36 -4.79 -10.33 -2.02
CA GLY A 36 -6.08 -9.86 -1.50
C GLY A 36 -6.05 -9.38 -0.04
N ASP A 37 -4.95 -9.61 0.71
CA ASP A 37 -4.84 -9.08 2.06
C ASP A 37 -4.88 -7.55 2.07
N ARG A 38 -5.51 -6.97 3.09
CA ARG A 38 -5.46 -5.53 3.32
C ARG A 38 -4.31 -5.18 4.25
N TRP A 39 -3.54 -4.16 3.90
CA TRP A 39 -2.38 -3.76 4.69
C TRP A 39 -2.16 -2.26 4.71
N CYS A 40 -1.77 -1.74 5.88
CA CYS A 40 -1.43 -0.33 6.06
C CYS A 40 0.04 -0.10 5.69
N LEU A 41 0.30 0.37 4.47
CA LEU A 41 1.62 0.71 3.98
C LEU A 41 2.01 2.13 4.41
N CYS A 42 3.30 2.37 4.61
CA CYS A 42 3.81 3.74 4.76
C CYS A 42 3.60 4.51 3.45
N LEU A 43 3.02 5.71 3.52
CA LEU A 43 2.73 6.52 2.35
C LEU A 43 3.96 6.79 1.48
N ALA A 44 5.12 7.02 2.09
CA ALA A 44 6.37 7.20 1.35
C ALA A 44 6.72 5.98 0.46
N ARG A 45 6.40 4.76 0.89
CA ARG A 45 6.62 3.54 0.09
C ARG A 45 5.61 3.43 -1.04
N TRP A 46 4.35 3.78 -0.79
CA TRP A 46 3.35 3.86 -1.84
C TRP A 46 3.72 4.92 -2.89
N LYS A 47 4.19 6.10 -2.46
CA LYS A 47 4.63 7.16 -3.36
C LYS A 47 5.82 6.74 -4.22
N GLN A 48 6.82 6.07 -3.66
CA GLN A 48 7.90 5.47 -4.45
C GLN A 48 7.38 4.53 -5.54
N ALA A 49 6.30 3.79 -5.25
CA ALA A 49 5.67 2.92 -6.22
C ALA A 49 4.90 3.70 -7.29
N TYR A 50 4.22 4.76 -6.90
CA TYR A 50 3.54 5.69 -7.80
C TYR A 50 4.53 6.33 -8.78
N ASP A 51 5.65 6.85 -8.29
CA ASP A 51 6.66 7.56 -9.09
C ASP A 51 7.30 6.67 -10.18
N VAL A 52 7.22 5.33 -10.05
CA VAL A 52 7.69 4.36 -11.05
C VAL A 52 6.55 3.61 -11.77
N GLY A 53 5.30 4.06 -11.62
CA GLY A 53 4.12 3.49 -12.31
C GLY A 53 3.69 2.12 -11.80
N LYS A 54 4.00 1.77 -10.55
CA LYS A 54 3.72 0.47 -9.93
C LYS A 54 2.93 0.55 -8.61
N ALA A 55 2.30 1.69 -8.33
CA ALA A 55 1.49 1.83 -7.13
C ALA A 55 0.34 0.80 -7.08
N PRO A 56 0.11 0.15 -5.91
CA PRO A 56 -1.06 -0.69 -5.70
C PRO A 56 -2.32 0.17 -5.54
N GLN A 57 -3.48 -0.46 -5.78
CA GLN A 57 -4.80 0.11 -5.50
C GLN A 57 -4.97 0.35 -3.98
N ILE A 58 -5.78 1.33 -3.62
CA ILE A 58 -5.97 1.80 -2.25
C ILE A 58 -7.44 1.73 -1.84
N TYR A 59 -7.67 1.58 -0.54
CA TYR A 59 -8.96 1.81 0.10
C TYR A 59 -8.96 3.22 0.69
N LEU A 60 -9.57 4.17 -0.02
CA LEU A 60 -9.54 5.58 0.34
C LEU A 60 -10.26 5.83 1.65
N ALA A 61 -11.39 5.16 1.91
CA ALA A 61 -12.14 5.31 3.15
C ALA A 61 -11.36 4.80 4.38
N SER A 62 -10.34 3.97 4.16
CA SER A 62 -9.44 3.44 5.21
C SER A 62 -8.04 4.08 5.18
N THR A 63 -7.87 5.19 4.45
CA THR A 63 -6.59 5.93 4.33
C THR A 63 -6.63 7.20 5.17
N HIS A 64 -5.54 7.49 5.88
CA HIS A 64 -5.49 8.65 6.78
C HIS A 64 -5.44 9.97 5.97
N GLU A 65 -6.18 11.00 6.39
CA GLU A 65 -6.29 12.29 5.68
C GLU A 65 -4.94 13.02 5.51
N ALA A 66 -4.02 12.89 6.46
CA ALA A 66 -2.64 13.38 6.35
C ALA A 66 -1.89 12.85 5.10
N SER A 67 -2.45 11.88 4.37
CA SER A 67 -1.91 11.47 3.08
C SER A 67 -1.94 12.59 2.03
N LEU A 68 -2.89 13.51 2.19
CA LEU A 68 -3.04 14.68 1.35
C LEU A 68 -1.88 15.69 1.47
N GLU A 69 -1.07 15.59 2.52
CA GLU A 69 0.15 16.40 2.66
C GLU A 69 1.25 16.02 1.65
N LEU A 70 1.23 14.77 1.14
CA LEU A 70 2.26 14.25 0.25
C LEU A 70 1.74 13.83 -1.12
N VAL A 71 0.46 13.49 -1.24
CA VAL A 71 -0.17 13.01 -2.47
C VAL A 71 -1.53 13.71 -2.64
N PRO A 72 -1.78 14.41 -3.76
CA PRO A 72 -3.07 15.05 -4.02
C PRO A 72 -4.25 14.07 -4.00
N LEU A 73 -5.43 14.55 -3.62
CA LEU A 73 -6.63 13.71 -3.52
C LEU A 73 -6.99 13.08 -4.87
N GLU A 74 -6.81 13.80 -5.97
CA GLU A 74 -7.10 13.34 -7.33
C GLU A 74 -6.25 12.10 -7.67
N VAL A 75 -4.97 12.13 -7.28
CA VAL A 75 -4.06 10.99 -7.46
C VAL A 75 -4.49 9.80 -6.59
N LEU A 76 -5.01 10.04 -5.38
CA LEU A 76 -5.51 8.95 -4.53
C LEU A 76 -6.81 8.36 -5.09
N LEU A 77 -7.70 9.19 -5.66
CA LEU A 77 -8.96 8.78 -6.28
C LEU A 77 -8.73 7.89 -7.51
N ASP A 78 -7.73 8.19 -8.33
CA ASP A 78 -7.36 7.36 -9.50
C ASP A 78 -6.97 5.91 -9.12
N PHE A 79 -6.63 5.67 -7.84
CA PHE A 79 -6.26 4.36 -7.29
C PHE A 79 -7.27 3.84 -6.26
N ALA A 80 -8.40 4.52 -6.04
CA ALA A 80 -9.39 4.10 -5.06
C ALA A 80 -10.28 2.97 -5.62
N VAL A 81 -10.46 1.90 -4.86
CA VAL A 81 -11.36 0.77 -5.23
C VAL A 81 -12.71 0.81 -4.49
N ASP A 82 -12.84 1.70 -3.52
CA ASP A 82 -14.00 1.84 -2.63
C ASP A 82 -14.80 3.14 -2.86
N VAL A 83 -14.53 3.83 -3.97
CA VAL A 83 -15.24 5.05 -4.38
C VAL A 83 -15.72 4.86 -5.82
N ASN A 84 -17.04 4.84 -6.01
CA ASN A 84 -17.73 4.73 -7.31
C ASN A 84 -18.63 5.94 -7.53
#